data_AF-U7QUT5-F1
#
_entry.id   AF-U7QUT5-F1
#
_cell.length_a   1.000
_cell.length_b   1.000
_cell.length_c   1.000
_cell.angle_alpha   90.00
_cell.angle_beta   90.00
_cell.angle_gamma   90.00
#
_symmetry.space_group_name_H-M   'P 1'
#
loop_
_entity.id
_entity.type
_entity.pdbx_description
1 polymer ?
#
loop_
_entity_poly.entity_id
_entity_poly.type
_entity_poly.pdbx_seq_one_letter_code
_entity_poly.pdbx_strand_id
1 'polypeptide(L)'
;EIEPQGGPPGPMDKTFGPLLALMGKSRSQGMMATDSSLSLQTFLTRVTRVRLKLQQIANTDDPQEKMQALAQAVFQGKSIDLTDTQEYGSLMAASLGAEWSGFGQTVFAQPLTQAWQTVLQPAQASLNAQWQEAVVSDWRAAFSGRYPFVEAQDEVSLPMLGQFIQADSGRIEQFLHRQLGGLLHKEGKRWVADNAGSEGLHFNPAFLTAINQLSQLSDGLFANGGQGLRFELRAKPERDVAETDLTIDGQTLRY
;
A
#
# COMPACT_ATOMS: atom_id res chain seq x y z
N GLU A 1 -45.42 -24.09 29.85
CA GLU A 1 -43.99 -24.43 29.98
C GLU A 1 -43.23 -23.21 30.45
N ILE A 2 -42.34 -23.41 31.42
CA ILE A 2 -41.52 -22.38 32.05
C ILE A 2 -40.22 -22.30 31.23
N GLU A 3 -39.87 -21.12 30.72
CA GLU A 3 -38.57 -20.86 30.11
C GLU A 3 -37.43 -21.21 31.08
N PRO A 4 -36.40 -21.97 30.68
CA PRO A 4 -35.25 -22.16 31.53
C PRO A 4 -34.42 -20.88 31.51
N GLN A 5 -34.56 -20.08 32.57
CA GLN A 5 -33.57 -19.05 32.89
C GLN A 5 -32.23 -19.76 33.16
N GLY A 6 -31.18 -19.31 32.46
CA GLY A 6 -29.84 -19.91 32.52
C GLY A 6 -29.33 -20.04 33.97
N GLY A 7 -28.76 -21.20 34.28
CA GLY A 7 -28.20 -21.51 35.59
C GLY A 7 -27.04 -20.58 35.99
N PRO A 8 -26.60 -20.65 37.26
CA PRO A 8 -25.51 -19.82 37.76
C PRO A 8 -24.23 -20.01 36.93
N PRO A 9 -23.40 -18.95 36.77
CA PRO A 9 -22.22 -19.00 35.94
C PRO A 9 -21.29 -20.14 36.40
N GLY A 10 -20.97 -21.03 35.47
CA GLY A 10 -20.07 -22.15 35.68
C GLY A 10 -18.64 -21.67 35.94
N PRO A 11 -17.81 -22.48 36.62
CA PRO A 11 -16.44 -22.10 36.99
C PRO A 11 -15.53 -21.79 35.79
N MET A 12 -15.91 -22.23 34.59
CA MET A 12 -15.16 -22.05 33.35
C MET A 12 -15.79 -21.05 32.38
N ASP A 13 -16.91 -20.41 32.74
CA ASP A 13 -17.64 -19.49 31.85
C ASP A 13 -16.79 -18.27 31.48
N LYS A 14 -15.92 -17.82 32.38
CA LYS A 14 -14.95 -16.75 32.10
C LYS A 14 -13.90 -17.19 31.08
N THR A 15 -13.40 -18.42 31.20
CA THR A 15 -12.36 -18.98 30.33
C THR A 15 -12.86 -19.20 28.90
N PHE A 16 -14.09 -19.72 28.74
CA PHE A 16 -14.67 -20.03 27.43
C PHE A 16 -15.66 -18.97 26.91
N GLY A 17 -15.96 -17.95 27.70
CA GLY A 17 -16.91 -16.88 27.38
C GLY A 17 -16.69 -16.24 26.00
N PRO A 18 -15.45 -15.89 25.60
CA PRO A 18 -15.19 -15.33 24.28
C PRO A 18 -15.54 -16.29 23.13
N LEU A 19 -15.25 -17.59 23.26
CA LEU A 19 -15.61 -18.59 22.24
C LEU A 19 -17.12 -18.83 22.17
N LEU A 20 -17.80 -18.85 23.32
CA LEU A 20 -19.25 -18.97 23.40
C LEU A 20 -19.95 -17.75 22.79
N ALA A 21 -19.36 -16.55 22.94
CA ALA A 21 -19.86 -15.33 22.34
C ALA A 21 -19.86 -15.40 20.80
N LEU A 22 -18.78 -15.90 20.18
CA LEU A 22 -18.71 -16.08 18.71
C LEU A 22 -19.75 -17.06 18.16
N MET A 23 -20.19 -18.02 18.98
CA MET A 23 -21.27 -18.96 18.64
C MET A 23 -22.67 -18.38 18.89
N GLY A 24 -22.78 -17.13 19.35
CA GLY A 24 -24.06 -16.49 19.68
C GLY A 24 -24.68 -16.99 20.99
N LYS A 25 -23.91 -17.68 21.85
CA LYS A 25 -24.41 -18.29 23.10
C LYS A 25 -24.23 -17.42 24.34
N SER A 26 -23.46 -16.32 24.26
CA SER A 26 -23.34 -15.34 25.35
C SER A 26 -24.40 -14.25 25.22
N ARG A 27 -25.66 -14.58 25.55
CA ARG A 27 -26.70 -13.58 25.82
C ARG A 27 -27.27 -13.81 27.22
N SER A 28 -26.41 -13.72 28.22
CA SER A 28 -26.80 -13.53 29.63
C SER A 28 -26.49 -12.09 30.04
N GLN A 29 -27.42 -11.51 30.80
CA GLN A 29 -27.57 -10.08 31.08
C GLN A 29 -26.35 -9.44 31.76
N GLY A 30 -26.03 -8.21 31.34
CA GLY A 30 -25.47 -7.20 32.24
C GLY A 30 -23.94 -7.17 32.37
N MET A 31 -23.22 -6.90 31.28
CA MET A 31 -21.96 -6.16 31.27
C MET A 31 -21.78 -5.64 29.84
N MET A 32 -21.35 -4.38 29.68
CA MET A 32 -21.39 -3.62 28.43
C MET A 32 -21.19 -4.48 27.19
N ALA A 33 -22.28 -4.74 26.46
CA ALA A 33 -22.20 -5.26 25.12
C ALA A 33 -21.54 -4.17 24.28
N THR A 34 -20.22 -4.22 24.14
CA THR A 34 -19.62 -3.72 22.91
C THR A 34 -20.31 -4.49 21.80
N ASP A 35 -20.99 -3.76 20.93
CA ASP A 35 -21.88 -4.20 19.87
C ASP A 35 -21.14 -5.03 18.79
N SER A 36 -20.50 -6.13 19.18
CA SER A 36 -19.64 -6.90 18.31
C SER A 36 -20.49 -7.91 17.55
N SER A 37 -21.02 -7.44 16.42
CA SER A 37 -21.62 -8.14 15.28
C SER A 37 -20.76 -9.27 14.66
N LEU A 38 -19.78 -9.80 15.40
CA LEU A 38 -18.88 -10.87 14.99
C LEU A 38 -19.52 -12.23 15.29
N SER A 39 -19.62 -13.10 14.28
CA SER A 39 -20.19 -14.44 14.42
C SER A 39 -19.39 -15.46 13.61
N LEU A 40 -19.27 -16.67 14.17
CA LEU A 40 -18.64 -17.80 13.47
C LEU A 40 -19.39 -18.16 12.18
N GLN A 41 -20.72 -18.04 12.19
CA GLN A 41 -21.53 -18.34 11.00
C GLN A 41 -21.21 -17.37 9.86
N THR A 42 -21.14 -16.07 10.14
CA THR A 42 -20.77 -15.06 9.15
C THR A 42 -19.36 -15.31 8.60
N PHE A 43 -18.40 -15.68 9.45
CA PHE A 43 -17.05 -16.03 9.01
C PHE A 43 -17.03 -17.22 8.06
N LEU A 44 -17.67 -18.34 8.44
CA LEU A 44 -17.70 -19.54 7.60
C LEU A 44 -18.37 -19.28 6.24
N THR A 45 -19.43 -18.46 6.20
CA THR A 45 -20.05 -18.04 4.94
C THR A 45 -19.08 -17.23 4.08
N ARG A 46 -18.36 -16.26 4.68
CA ARG A 46 -17.35 -15.44 3.99
C ARG A 46 -16.20 -16.31 3.44
N VAL A 47 -15.62 -17.18 4.27
CA VAL A 47 -14.55 -18.13 3.86
C VAL A 47 -15.02 -19.03 2.72
N THR A 48 -16.25 -19.54 2.80
CA THR A 48 -16.80 -20.39 1.74
C THR A 48 -16.94 -19.63 0.43
N ARG A 49 -17.40 -18.37 0.46
CA ARG A 49 -17.49 -17.52 -0.75
C ARG A 49 -16.12 -17.29 -1.38
N VAL A 50 -15.12 -16.98 -0.56
CA VAL A 50 -13.72 -16.83 -1.01
C VAL A 50 -13.24 -18.11 -1.68
N ARG A 51 -13.41 -19.26 -1.02
CA ARG A 51 -13.03 -20.57 -1.58
C ARG A 51 -13.69 -20.83 -2.93
N LEU A 52 -15.01 -20.61 -3.04
CA LEU A 52 -15.75 -20.82 -4.28
C LEU A 52 -15.25 -19.91 -5.40
N LYS A 53 -14.94 -18.64 -5.10
CA LYS A 53 -14.38 -17.70 -6.07
C LYS A 53 -13.00 -18.15 -6.57
N LEU A 54 -12.13 -18.62 -5.67
CA LEU A 54 -10.81 -19.16 -6.04
C LEU A 54 -10.94 -20.45 -6.87
N GLN A 55 -11.88 -21.33 -6.52
CA GLN A 55 -12.17 -22.54 -7.29
C GLN A 55 -12.70 -22.20 -8.69
N GLN A 56 -13.56 -21.18 -8.83
CA GLN A 56 -14.03 -20.72 -10.13
C GLN A 56 -12.86 -20.25 -11.01
N ILE A 57 -11.92 -19.48 -10.45
CA ILE A 57 -10.72 -19.03 -11.19
C ILE A 57 -9.85 -20.23 -11.60
N ALA A 58 -9.60 -21.17 -10.68
CA ALA A 58 -8.80 -22.35 -10.93
C ALA A 58 -9.37 -23.26 -12.05
N ASN A 59 -10.69 -23.23 -12.26
CA ASN A 59 -11.40 -24.06 -13.24
C ASN A 59 -11.70 -23.34 -14.56
N THR A 60 -11.13 -22.15 -14.80
CA THR A 60 -11.28 -21.46 -16.09
C THR A 60 -10.21 -21.89 -17.10
N ASP A 61 -10.40 -21.54 -18.37
CA ASP A 61 -9.43 -21.84 -19.44
C ASP A 61 -8.07 -21.15 -19.22
N ASP A 62 -8.07 -19.95 -18.60
CA ASP A 62 -6.86 -19.17 -18.29
C ASP A 62 -6.76 -18.80 -16.79
N PRO A 63 -6.49 -19.76 -15.88
CA PRO A 63 -6.47 -19.52 -14.44
C PRO A 63 -5.44 -18.46 -14.01
N GLN A 64 -4.29 -18.43 -14.68
CA GLN A 64 -3.18 -17.55 -14.32
C GLN A 64 -3.53 -16.07 -14.60
N GLU A 65 -4.11 -15.77 -15.76
CA GLU A 65 -4.52 -14.42 -16.13
C GLU A 65 -5.61 -13.89 -15.18
N LYS A 66 -6.62 -14.72 -14.88
CA LYS A 66 -7.70 -14.33 -13.95
C LYS A 66 -7.21 -14.17 -12.52
N MET A 67 -6.26 -14.99 -12.09
CA MET A 67 -5.64 -14.85 -10.77
C MET A 67 -4.87 -13.53 -10.66
N GLN A 68 -4.12 -13.19 -11.70
CA GLN A 68 -3.42 -11.92 -11.80
C GLN A 68 -4.38 -10.73 -11.78
N ALA A 69 -5.50 -10.80 -12.52
CA ALA A 69 -6.52 -9.75 -12.52
C ALA A 69 -7.16 -9.57 -11.13
N LEU A 70 -7.40 -10.65 -10.39
CA LEU A 70 -7.92 -10.59 -9.01
C LEU A 70 -6.93 -9.87 -8.09
N ALA A 71 -5.67 -10.28 -8.09
CA ALA A 71 -4.65 -9.68 -7.24
C ALA A 71 -4.38 -8.21 -7.61
N GLN A 72 -4.38 -7.88 -8.91
CA GLN A 72 -4.27 -6.51 -9.39
C GLN A 72 -5.44 -5.66 -8.90
N ALA A 73 -6.68 -6.18 -8.91
CA ALA A 73 -7.82 -5.46 -8.36
C ALA A 73 -7.63 -5.16 -6.86
N VAL A 74 -7.05 -6.07 -6.08
CA VAL A 74 -6.71 -5.77 -4.67
C VAL A 74 -5.64 -4.68 -4.56
N PHE A 75 -4.57 -4.74 -5.35
CA PHE A 75 -3.53 -3.70 -5.35
C PHE A 75 -4.06 -2.31 -5.69
N GLN A 76 -5.13 -2.27 -6.48
CA GLN A 76 -5.85 -1.05 -6.87
C GLN A 76 -6.85 -0.58 -5.81
N GLY A 77 -7.00 -1.28 -4.69
CA GLY A 77 -7.95 -0.95 -3.63
C GLY A 77 -9.39 -1.28 -3.98
N LYS A 78 -9.63 -2.11 -5.00
CA LYS A 78 -10.98 -2.61 -5.29
C LYS A 78 -11.29 -3.68 -4.25
N SER A 79 -12.23 -3.38 -3.35
CA SER A 79 -12.68 -4.33 -2.33
C SER A 79 -13.09 -5.65 -3.00
N ILE A 80 -12.46 -6.72 -2.52
CA ILE A 80 -12.70 -8.09 -2.94
C ILE A 80 -13.08 -8.85 -1.69
N ASP A 81 -14.01 -9.81 -1.81
CA ASP A 81 -14.46 -10.65 -0.71
C ASP A 81 -13.30 -11.21 0.15
N LEU A 82 -12.12 -11.41 -0.42
CA LEU A 82 -10.92 -11.94 0.22
C LEU A 82 -10.30 -10.99 1.27
N THR A 83 -10.08 -9.72 0.94
CA THR A 83 -9.50 -8.73 1.89
C THR A 83 -10.45 -8.47 3.05
N ASP A 84 -11.74 -8.30 2.74
CA ASP A 84 -12.78 -8.07 3.75
C ASP A 84 -12.98 -9.31 4.66
N THR A 85 -12.71 -10.52 4.14
CA THR A 85 -12.78 -11.75 4.93
C THR A 85 -11.55 -11.90 5.82
N GLN A 86 -10.36 -11.50 5.34
CA GLN A 86 -9.14 -11.48 6.16
C GLN A 86 -9.28 -10.50 7.32
N GLU A 87 -9.75 -9.28 7.06
CA GLU A 87 -10.00 -8.29 8.13
C GLU A 87 -11.00 -8.82 9.16
N TYR A 88 -12.10 -9.42 8.70
CA TYR A 88 -13.08 -10.04 9.60
C TYR A 88 -12.48 -11.18 10.44
N GLY A 89 -11.61 -12.01 9.85
CA GLY A 89 -10.88 -13.06 10.56
C GLY A 89 -9.92 -12.51 11.61
N SER A 90 -9.19 -11.44 11.29
CA SER A 90 -8.30 -10.75 12.24
C SER A 90 -9.08 -10.13 13.40
N LEU A 91 -10.24 -9.51 13.14
CA LEU A 91 -11.13 -8.99 14.17
C LEU A 91 -11.67 -10.10 15.08
N MET A 92 -12.04 -11.25 14.53
CA MET A 92 -12.44 -12.43 15.31
C MET A 92 -11.30 -12.99 16.16
N ALA A 93 -10.08 -13.07 15.62
CA ALA A 93 -8.92 -13.52 16.37
C ALA A 93 -8.62 -12.57 17.55
N ALA A 94 -8.68 -11.27 17.31
CA ALA A 94 -8.45 -10.25 18.32
C ALA A 94 -9.54 -10.21 19.41
N SER A 95 -10.80 -10.47 19.05
CA SER A 95 -11.92 -10.42 20.00
C SER A 95 -11.88 -11.53 21.06
N LEU A 96 -11.08 -12.57 20.86
CA LEU A 96 -10.92 -13.65 21.83
C LEU A 96 -10.06 -13.30 23.06
N GLY A 97 -9.30 -12.19 23.00
CA GLY A 97 -8.38 -11.79 24.07
C GLY A 97 -7.00 -12.47 24.00
N ALA A 98 -6.09 -12.01 24.85
CA ALA A 98 -4.68 -12.41 24.83
C ALA A 98 -4.49 -13.91 25.13
N GLU A 99 -5.32 -14.46 26.01
CA GLU A 99 -5.29 -15.85 26.45
C GLU A 99 -5.56 -16.84 25.31
N TRP A 100 -6.37 -16.41 24.33
CA TRP A 100 -6.75 -17.21 23.16
C TRP A 100 -6.06 -16.76 21.87
N SER A 101 -5.11 -15.83 21.94
CA SER A 101 -4.46 -15.21 20.77
C SER A 101 -3.89 -16.23 19.79
N GLY A 102 -3.16 -17.24 20.26
CA GLY A 102 -2.61 -18.30 19.43
C GLY A 102 -3.69 -19.11 18.69
N PHE A 103 -4.75 -19.50 19.40
CA PHE A 103 -5.89 -20.20 18.80
C PHE A 103 -6.62 -19.32 17.78
N GLY A 104 -6.91 -18.07 18.14
CA GLY A 104 -7.59 -17.11 17.28
C GLY A 104 -6.84 -16.88 15.98
N GLN A 105 -5.52 -16.66 16.06
CA GLN A 105 -4.67 -16.50 14.88
C GLN A 105 -4.66 -17.76 14.01
N THR A 106 -4.48 -18.94 14.61
CA THR A 106 -4.41 -20.20 13.85
C THR A 106 -5.72 -20.57 13.17
N VAL A 107 -6.87 -20.29 13.79
CA VAL A 107 -8.17 -20.69 13.23
C VAL A 107 -8.78 -19.64 12.31
N PHE A 108 -8.67 -18.35 12.67
CA PHE A 108 -9.39 -17.28 11.97
C PHE A 108 -8.53 -16.46 11.01
N ALA A 109 -7.22 -16.34 11.24
CA ALA A 109 -6.34 -15.51 10.41
C ALA A 109 -5.46 -16.34 9.45
N GLN A 110 -4.69 -17.31 9.98
CA GLN A 110 -3.66 -18.03 9.21
C GLN A 110 -4.15 -18.69 7.91
N PRO A 111 -5.30 -19.38 7.86
CA PRO A 111 -5.77 -20.00 6.61
C PRO A 111 -6.06 -18.97 5.52
N LEU A 112 -6.54 -17.79 5.90
CA LEU A 112 -6.81 -16.68 4.98
C LEU A 112 -5.50 -16.04 4.52
N THR A 113 -4.54 -15.84 5.42
CA THR A 113 -3.20 -15.34 5.08
C THR A 113 -2.48 -16.29 4.10
N GLN A 114 -2.58 -17.61 4.29
CA GLN A 114 -1.96 -18.59 3.38
C GLN A 114 -2.63 -18.59 1.99
N ALA A 115 -3.96 -18.57 1.96
CA ALA A 115 -4.70 -18.45 0.71
C ALA A 115 -4.32 -17.16 -0.02
N TRP A 116 -4.18 -16.06 0.73
CA TRP A 116 -3.78 -14.76 0.22
C TRP A 116 -2.38 -14.76 -0.39
N GLN A 117 -1.37 -15.30 0.31
CA GLN A 117 0.00 -15.40 -0.21
C GLN A 117 0.08 -16.19 -1.52
N THR A 118 -0.73 -17.25 -1.64
CA THR A 118 -0.79 -18.08 -2.86
C THR A 118 -1.32 -17.29 -4.05
N VAL A 119 -2.34 -16.45 -3.83
CA VAL A 119 -2.92 -15.57 -4.86
C VAL A 119 -1.94 -14.46 -5.27
N LEU A 120 -1.17 -13.94 -4.31
CA LEU A 120 -0.36 -12.75 -4.51
C LEU A 120 0.96 -12.97 -5.27
N GLN A 121 1.63 -14.11 -5.08
CA GLN A 121 2.99 -14.31 -5.60
C GLN A 121 3.12 -14.06 -7.13
N PRO A 122 2.27 -14.64 -8.00
CA PRO A 122 2.33 -14.38 -9.43
C PRO A 122 2.03 -12.91 -9.78
N ALA A 123 1.17 -12.27 -9.01
CA ALA A 123 0.78 -10.89 -9.23
C ALA A 123 1.88 -9.89 -8.84
N GLN A 124 2.67 -10.19 -7.81
CA GLN A 124 3.86 -9.39 -7.46
C GLN A 124 4.87 -9.38 -8.60
N ALA A 125 5.17 -10.55 -9.17
CA ALA A 125 6.08 -10.66 -10.31
C ALA A 125 5.55 -9.88 -11.53
N SER A 126 4.26 -10.02 -11.83
CA SER A 126 3.62 -9.26 -12.91
C SER A 126 3.64 -7.74 -12.67
N LEU A 127 3.35 -7.28 -11.46
CA LEU A 127 3.40 -5.87 -11.11
C LEU A 127 4.82 -5.31 -11.29
N ASN A 128 5.85 -6.06 -10.90
CA ASN A 128 7.24 -5.68 -11.13
C ASN A 128 7.57 -5.59 -12.62
N ALA A 129 7.09 -6.51 -13.44
CA ALA A 129 7.26 -6.45 -14.90
C ALA A 129 6.56 -5.22 -15.50
N GLN A 130 5.31 -4.95 -15.09
CA GLN A 130 4.56 -3.76 -15.50
C GLN A 130 5.26 -2.46 -15.10
N TRP A 131 5.86 -2.40 -13.90
CA TRP A 131 6.67 -1.25 -13.48
C TRP A 131 7.91 -1.06 -14.36
N GLN A 132 8.62 -2.15 -14.66
CA GLN A 132 9.80 -2.10 -15.52
C GLN A 132 9.45 -1.59 -16.92
N GLU A 133 8.34 -2.06 -17.48
CA GLU A 133 7.90 -1.71 -18.83
C GLU A 133 7.27 -0.31 -18.91
N ALA A 134 6.42 0.06 -17.95
CA ALA A 134 5.68 1.32 -18.02
C ALA A 134 6.53 2.55 -17.61
N VAL A 135 7.57 2.34 -16.82
CA VAL A 135 8.36 3.44 -16.23
C VAL A 135 9.85 3.25 -16.44
N VAL A 136 10.42 2.13 -15.98
CA VAL A 136 11.88 2.02 -15.84
C VAL A 136 12.60 1.97 -17.19
N SER A 137 12.06 1.25 -18.17
CA SER A 137 12.58 1.16 -19.54
C SER A 137 12.74 2.56 -20.16
N ASP A 138 11.65 3.31 -20.19
CA ASP A 138 11.60 4.66 -20.78
C ASP A 138 12.43 5.65 -19.98
N TRP A 139 12.43 5.56 -18.65
CA TRP A 139 13.30 6.37 -17.79
C TRP A 139 14.77 6.15 -18.13
N ARG A 140 15.21 4.88 -18.22
CA ARG A 140 16.59 4.55 -18.58
C ARG A 140 16.92 5.03 -19.99
N ALA A 141 16.02 4.84 -20.95
CA ALA A 141 16.23 5.30 -22.32
C ALA A 141 16.41 6.83 -22.39
N ALA A 142 15.64 7.58 -21.60
CA ALA A 142 15.72 9.04 -21.57
C ALA A 142 16.97 9.57 -20.86
N PHE A 143 17.41 8.93 -19.78
CA PHE A 143 18.33 9.55 -18.81
C PHE A 143 19.67 8.83 -18.61
N SER A 144 19.85 7.60 -19.11
CA SER A 144 21.13 6.88 -18.94
C SER A 144 22.27 7.60 -19.65
N GLY A 145 23.42 7.71 -18.99
CA GLY A 145 24.62 8.34 -19.58
C GLY A 145 24.58 9.87 -19.61
N ARG A 146 23.64 10.51 -18.91
CA ARG A 146 23.46 11.97 -18.91
C ARG A 146 23.66 12.59 -17.51
N TYR A 147 24.16 13.82 -17.48
CA TYR A 147 24.19 14.64 -16.26
C TYR A 147 22.77 15.05 -15.86
N PRO A 148 22.38 14.99 -14.57
CA PRO A 148 23.22 14.81 -13.37
C PRO A 148 23.35 13.37 -12.86
N PHE A 149 22.83 12.37 -13.57
CA PHE A 149 22.89 10.98 -13.10
C PHE A 149 24.29 10.38 -13.19
N VAL A 150 25.07 10.82 -14.18
CA VAL A 150 26.50 10.53 -14.33
C VAL A 150 27.23 11.79 -14.76
N GLU A 151 28.54 11.82 -14.58
CA GLU A 151 29.38 12.89 -15.13
C GLU A 151 29.47 12.72 -16.66
N ALA A 152 28.73 13.56 -17.39
CA ALA A 152 28.66 13.54 -18.85
C ALA A 152 28.42 14.96 -19.39
N GLN A 153 28.79 15.20 -20.65
CA GLN A 153 28.52 16.48 -21.33
C GLN A 153 27.04 16.65 -21.67
N ASP A 154 26.36 15.54 -22.00
CA ASP A 154 24.95 15.57 -22.32
C ASP A 154 24.12 15.69 -21.04
N GLU A 155 23.24 16.69 -21.01
CA GLU A 155 22.34 16.93 -19.88
C GLU A 155 20.96 16.29 -20.09
N VAL A 156 20.26 16.06 -18.98
CA VAL A 156 18.87 15.62 -18.98
C VAL A 156 17.95 16.78 -19.37
N SER A 157 16.91 16.48 -20.16
CA SER A 157 15.86 17.45 -20.45
C SER A 157 14.93 17.60 -19.26
N LEU A 158 14.84 18.82 -18.69
CA LEU A 158 13.87 19.13 -17.63
C LEU A 158 12.41 18.87 -18.05
N PRO A 159 11.95 19.26 -19.26
CA PRO A 159 10.63 18.87 -19.75
C PRO A 159 10.42 17.35 -19.76
N MET A 160 11.42 16.57 -20.19
CA MET A 160 11.33 15.11 -20.19
C MET A 160 11.25 14.56 -18.76
N LEU A 161 12.05 15.08 -17.83
CA LEU A 161 11.97 14.72 -16.41
C LEU A 161 10.58 14.99 -15.84
N GLY A 162 9.98 16.14 -16.20
CA GLY A 162 8.61 16.51 -15.83
C GLY A 162 7.58 15.46 -16.24
N GLN A 163 7.69 14.87 -17.44
CA GLN A 163 6.77 13.82 -17.89
C GLN A 163 6.74 12.60 -16.95
N PHE A 164 7.82 12.33 -16.23
CA PHE A 164 7.88 11.21 -15.28
C PHE A 164 7.42 11.59 -13.88
N ILE A 165 7.89 12.74 -13.36
CA ILE A 165 7.82 13.04 -11.92
C ILE A 165 6.81 14.13 -11.57
N GLN A 166 6.23 14.84 -12.55
CA GLN A 166 5.30 15.93 -12.28
C GLN A 166 4.19 15.45 -11.34
N ALA A 167 3.91 16.25 -10.30
CA ALA A 167 2.88 15.93 -9.33
C ALA A 167 1.54 15.63 -10.02
N ASP A 168 0.90 14.54 -9.61
CA ASP A 168 -0.43 14.06 -10.02
C ASP A 168 -0.56 13.60 -11.48
N SER A 169 0.24 14.14 -12.42
CA SER A 169 0.15 13.84 -13.85
C SER A 169 1.35 13.05 -14.40
N GLY A 170 2.47 13.00 -13.70
CA GLY A 170 3.67 12.28 -14.15
C GLY A 170 3.43 10.78 -14.25
N ARG A 171 4.15 10.11 -15.16
CA ARG A 171 4.02 8.64 -15.37
C ARG A 171 4.17 7.83 -14.08
N ILE A 172 5.06 8.25 -13.17
CA ILE A 172 5.25 7.58 -11.87
C ILE A 172 4.00 7.76 -11.01
N GLU A 173 3.54 8.99 -10.81
CA GLU A 173 2.34 9.31 -10.02
C GLU A 173 1.11 8.56 -10.54
N GLN A 174 0.89 8.55 -11.87
CA GLN A 174 -0.19 7.81 -12.50
C GLN A 174 -0.07 6.30 -12.27
N PHE A 175 1.13 5.73 -12.37
CA PHE A 175 1.34 4.31 -12.10
C PHE A 175 1.00 3.97 -10.64
N LEU A 176 1.49 4.77 -9.69
CA LEU A 176 1.25 4.55 -8.26
C LEU A 176 -0.25 4.63 -7.93
N HIS A 177 -0.96 5.66 -8.40
CA HIS A 177 -2.41 5.74 -8.20
C HIS A 177 -3.16 4.59 -8.86
N ARG A 178 -2.82 4.27 -10.12
CA ARG A 178 -3.58 3.28 -10.91
C ARG A 178 -3.31 1.86 -10.50
N GLN A 179 -2.09 1.50 -10.09
CA GLN A 179 -1.69 0.11 -9.86
C GLN A 179 -1.49 -0.22 -8.38
N LEU A 180 -1.21 0.78 -7.55
CA LEU A 180 -0.85 0.61 -6.14
C LEU A 180 -1.75 1.41 -5.19
N GLY A 181 -2.83 2.03 -5.66
CA GLY A 181 -3.68 2.90 -4.85
C GLY A 181 -4.41 2.24 -3.67
N GLY A 182 -4.46 0.91 -3.61
CA GLY A 182 -4.95 0.16 -2.44
C GLY A 182 -3.88 -0.25 -1.44
N LEU A 183 -2.60 -0.02 -1.78
CA LEU A 183 -1.45 -0.41 -0.97
C LEU A 183 -0.56 0.78 -0.61
N LEU A 184 -0.67 1.88 -1.36
CA LEU A 184 0.02 3.13 -1.13
C LEU A 184 -0.99 4.27 -1.15
N HIS A 185 -0.83 5.19 -0.21
CA HIS A 185 -1.53 6.46 -0.23
C HIS A 185 -0.54 7.61 -0.10
N LYS A 186 -1.04 8.82 -0.41
CA LYS A 186 -0.25 10.04 -0.41
C LYS A 186 -0.52 10.81 0.89
N GLU A 187 0.49 10.91 1.75
CA GLU A 187 0.48 11.76 2.93
C GLU A 187 1.18 13.09 2.59
N GLY A 188 0.37 14.10 2.27
CA GLY A 188 0.85 15.37 1.74
C GLY A 188 1.56 15.17 0.40
N LYS A 189 2.90 15.15 0.41
CA LYS A 189 3.76 15.01 -0.77
C LYS A 189 4.53 13.69 -0.81
N ARG A 190 4.30 12.83 0.19
CA ARG A 190 5.02 11.56 0.35
C ARG A 190 4.09 10.38 0.11
N TRP A 191 4.64 9.36 -0.54
CA TRP A 191 4.00 8.07 -0.70
C TRP A 191 4.32 7.18 0.50
N VAL A 192 3.27 6.67 1.14
CA VAL A 192 3.34 5.84 2.33
C VAL A 192 2.59 4.54 2.08
N ALA A 193 3.12 3.44 2.59
CA ALA A 193 2.50 2.13 2.45
C ALA A 193 1.40 1.90 3.49
N ASP A 194 0.27 1.36 3.04
CA ASP A 194 -0.82 0.94 3.89
C ASP A 194 -0.48 -0.41 4.54
N ASN A 195 -0.37 -0.40 5.87
CA ASN A 195 -0.12 -1.62 6.65
C ASN A 195 -1.40 -2.47 6.79
N ALA A 196 -2.58 -1.87 6.64
CA ALA A 196 -3.86 -2.56 6.64
C ALA A 196 -4.08 -3.23 5.28
N GLY A 197 -3.88 -4.54 5.19
CA GLY A 197 -4.06 -5.33 3.95
C GLY A 197 -2.76 -5.76 3.24
N SER A 198 -1.60 -5.33 3.74
CA SER A 198 -0.27 -5.72 3.21
C SER A 198 0.37 -6.91 3.94
N GLU A 199 -0.39 -7.70 4.72
CA GLU A 199 0.14 -8.94 5.30
C GLU A 199 0.67 -9.87 4.19
N GLY A 200 1.99 -10.09 4.17
CA GLY A 200 2.68 -10.87 3.13
C GLY A 200 3.12 -10.07 1.89
N LEU A 201 2.88 -8.75 1.85
CA LEU A 201 3.40 -7.82 0.84
C LEU A 201 4.40 -6.88 1.49
N HIS A 202 5.64 -6.92 1.03
CA HIS A 202 6.69 -6.01 1.49
C HIS A 202 7.17 -5.15 0.33
N PHE A 203 7.00 -3.84 0.46
CA PHE A 203 7.63 -2.91 -0.47
C PHE A 203 9.13 -2.88 -0.25
N ASN A 204 9.88 -2.84 -1.34
CA ASN A 204 11.31 -2.57 -1.28
C ASN A 204 11.53 -1.15 -0.70
N PRO A 205 12.26 -1.00 0.43
CA PRO A 205 12.51 0.32 1.03
C PRO A 205 13.23 1.29 0.08
N ALA A 206 14.08 0.78 -0.82
CA ALA A 206 14.76 1.59 -1.82
C ALA A 206 13.78 2.17 -2.85
N PHE A 207 12.75 1.41 -3.22
CA PHE A 207 11.69 1.91 -4.10
C PHE A 207 10.92 3.06 -3.45
N LEU A 208 10.46 2.88 -2.20
CA LEU A 208 9.77 3.94 -1.45
C LEU A 208 10.65 5.18 -1.26
N THR A 209 11.94 4.99 -1.00
CA THR A 209 12.89 6.10 -0.88
C THR A 209 13.02 6.86 -2.20
N ALA A 210 13.18 6.14 -3.31
CA ALA A 210 13.35 6.74 -4.64
C ALA A 210 12.12 7.54 -5.07
N ILE A 211 10.91 6.97 -5.00
CA ILE A 211 9.70 7.69 -5.41
C ILE A 211 9.48 8.94 -4.55
N ASN A 212 9.77 8.88 -3.24
CA ASN A 212 9.63 10.04 -2.36
C ASN A 212 10.68 11.13 -2.60
N GLN A 213 11.90 10.76 -3.00
CA GLN A 213 12.90 11.73 -3.45
C GLN A 213 12.46 12.42 -4.75
N LEU A 214 11.88 11.67 -5.68
CA LEU A 214 11.36 12.22 -6.93
C LEU A 214 10.15 13.14 -6.70
N SER A 215 9.24 12.79 -5.79
CA SER A 215 8.13 13.68 -5.42
C SER A 215 8.62 15.00 -4.80
N GLN A 216 9.65 14.95 -3.93
CA GLN A 216 10.28 16.17 -3.38
C GLN A 216 10.96 17.02 -4.46
N LEU A 217 11.64 16.38 -5.41
CA LEU A 217 12.26 17.09 -6.53
C LEU A 217 11.19 17.74 -7.41
N SER A 218 10.11 17.02 -7.68
CA SER A 218 8.98 17.51 -8.47
C SER A 218 8.36 18.77 -7.86
N ASP A 219 8.19 18.76 -6.55
CA ASP A 219 7.69 19.92 -5.81
C ASP A 219 8.57 21.16 -5.94
N GLY A 220 9.91 20.99 -5.98
CA GLY A 220 10.84 22.10 -6.11
C GLY A 220 10.94 22.62 -7.55
N LEU A 221 10.97 21.72 -8.53
CA LEU A 221 11.22 22.05 -9.93
C LEU A 221 9.97 22.41 -10.73
N PHE A 222 8.82 21.84 -10.37
CA PHE A 222 7.58 21.92 -11.15
C PHE A 222 6.40 22.52 -10.37
N ALA A 223 6.66 23.22 -9.26
CA ALA A 223 5.63 23.94 -8.53
C ALA A 223 4.80 24.86 -9.46
N ASN A 224 3.47 24.86 -9.26
CA ASN A 224 2.53 25.72 -9.98
C ASN A 224 2.57 25.62 -11.51
N GLY A 225 2.98 24.46 -12.07
CA GLY A 225 3.03 24.25 -13.52
C GLY A 225 4.18 24.97 -14.23
N GLY A 226 5.10 25.58 -13.46
CA GLY A 226 6.33 26.15 -14.00
C GLY A 226 7.35 25.07 -14.37
N GLN A 227 8.22 25.38 -15.33
CA GLN A 227 9.43 24.60 -15.59
C GLN A 227 10.61 25.38 -15.02
N GLY A 228 10.98 25.13 -13.77
CA GLY A 228 12.23 25.66 -13.20
C GLY A 228 12.13 26.24 -11.79
N LEU A 229 13.31 26.37 -11.18
CA LEU A 229 13.52 26.95 -9.86
C LEU A 229 13.77 28.46 -9.99
N ARG A 230 13.29 29.26 -9.04
CA ARG A 230 13.72 30.65 -8.85
C ARG A 230 14.54 30.75 -7.58
N PHE A 231 15.68 31.42 -7.66
CA PHE A 231 16.56 31.67 -6.54
C PHE A 231 17.21 33.05 -6.70
N GLU A 232 17.71 33.60 -5.59
CA GLU A 232 18.43 34.86 -5.57
C GLU A 232 19.89 34.61 -5.18
N LEU A 233 20.79 35.37 -5.81
CA LEU A 233 22.22 35.33 -5.51
C LEU A 233 22.66 36.67 -4.93
N ARG A 234 23.46 36.60 -3.86
CA ARG A 234 24.08 37.76 -3.25
C ARG A 234 25.59 37.56 -3.20
N ALA A 235 26.31 38.40 -3.94
CA ALA A 235 27.76 38.44 -3.85
C ALA A 235 28.22 38.94 -2.47
N LYS A 236 29.39 38.47 -2.04
CA LYS A 236 30.03 38.86 -0.77
C LYS A 236 31.47 39.26 -1.03
N PRO A 237 31.99 40.27 -0.31
CA PRO A 237 33.39 40.67 -0.43
C PRO A 237 34.31 39.57 0.12
N GLU A 238 35.38 39.31 -0.61
CA GLU A 238 36.46 38.40 -0.22
C GLU A 238 37.79 39.15 -0.27
N ARG A 239 38.71 38.83 0.64
CA ARG A 239 39.98 39.54 0.71
C ARG A 239 40.80 39.26 -0.55
N ASP A 240 41.47 40.29 -1.05
CA ASP A 240 42.34 40.20 -2.23
C ASP A 240 41.60 39.84 -3.54
N VAL A 241 40.27 39.98 -3.58
CA VAL A 241 39.45 39.88 -4.80
C VAL A 241 38.85 41.25 -5.13
N ALA A 242 39.16 41.78 -6.33
CA ALA A 242 38.72 43.10 -6.76
C ALA A 242 37.36 43.09 -7.48
N GLU A 243 37.02 41.98 -8.16
CA GLU A 243 35.79 41.84 -8.94
C GLU A 243 35.45 40.35 -9.11
N THR A 244 34.15 40.06 -9.13
CA THR A 244 33.59 38.74 -9.46
C THR A 244 32.51 38.90 -10.52
N ASP A 245 32.62 38.10 -11.59
CA ASP A 245 31.64 38.02 -12.67
C ASP A 245 31.05 36.61 -12.72
N LEU A 246 29.75 36.48 -12.48
CA LEU A 246 29.01 35.23 -12.60
C LEU A 246 27.90 35.40 -13.64
N THR A 247 27.91 34.56 -14.69
CA THR A 247 26.84 34.52 -15.70
C THR A 247 26.16 33.16 -15.69
N ILE A 248 24.84 33.13 -15.52
CA ILE A 248 23.99 31.93 -15.61
C ILE A 248 22.89 32.22 -16.62
N ASP A 249 22.79 31.43 -17.69
CA ASP A 249 21.78 31.57 -18.76
C ASP A 249 21.66 33.02 -19.30
N GLY A 250 22.79 33.71 -19.42
CA GLY A 250 22.87 35.11 -19.89
C GLY A 250 22.57 36.17 -18.82
N GLN A 251 22.13 35.79 -17.63
CA GLN A 251 21.98 36.71 -16.49
C GLN A 251 23.31 36.87 -15.77
N THR A 252 23.78 38.12 -15.64
CA THR A 252 25.11 38.41 -15.07
C THR A 252 25.00 39.13 -13.74
N LEU A 253 25.73 38.62 -12.74
CA LEU A 253 25.98 39.25 -11.45
C LEU A 253 27.46 39.66 -11.41
N ARG A 254 27.71 40.97 -11.45
CA ARG A 254 29.03 41.60 -11.30
C ARG A 254 29.11 42.31 -9.96
N TYR A 255 30.13 42.01 -9.17
CA TYR A 255 30.36 42.59 -7.84
C TYR A 255 31.83 42.90 -7.60
#